data_AF-A0A1Z5KU75-F1
#
_entry.id   AF-A0A1Z5KU75-F1
#
_cell.length_a   1.000
_cell.length_b   1.000
_cell.length_c   1.000
_cell.angle_alpha   90.00
_cell.angle_beta   90.00
_cell.angle_gamma   90.00
#
_symmetry.space_group_name_H-M   'P 1'
#
loop_
_entity.id
_entity.type
_entity.pdbx_description
1 polymer ?
#
loop_
_entity_poly.entity_id
_entity_poly.type
_entity_poly.pdbx_seq_one_letter_code
_entity_poly.pdbx_strand_id
1 'polypeptide(L)'
;MLKLRITLVLFYLLGEGLAFVTHPPAFTLTSSSRLQSASISTEHYYNLEELEDKETCTTEIFLRSDKSLQVGKTDGPLYVNAAGSWSQEADGTFRMTLKRWYNAGRTPASKTDIGEFQFEVERLFVGEVTTVGGIAAVSGSMHHIDGDIDREVGFFNLIDTSAVRTKN
;
A
#
# COMPACT_ATOMS: atom_id res chain seq x y z
N MET A 1 -29.65 -14.95 27.96
CA MET A 1 -30.02 -13.65 27.37
C MET A 1 -31.30 -13.84 26.57
N LEU A 2 -32.31 -13.04 26.91
CA LEU A 2 -33.72 -13.19 26.56
C LEU A 2 -33.96 -12.71 25.11
N LYS A 3 -34.48 -13.56 24.21
CA LYS A 3 -34.84 -13.18 22.83
C LYS A 3 -36.31 -12.76 22.78
N LEU A 4 -36.55 -11.46 22.69
CA LEU A 4 -37.86 -10.83 22.50
C LEU A 4 -38.42 -11.19 21.12
N ARG A 5 -39.64 -11.73 21.04
CA ARG A 5 -40.37 -11.97 19.78
C ARG A 5 -41.54 -11.00 19.72
N ILE A 6 -41.56 -10.12 18.71
CA ILE A 6 -42.69 -9.25 18.41
C ILE A 6 -43.44 -9.90 17.24
N THR A 7 -44.64 -10.40 17.52
CA THR A 7 -45.55 -10.99 16.52
C THR A 7 -46.55 -9.92 16.10
N LEU A 8 -46.48 -9.47 14.85
CA LEU A 8 -47.49 -8.60 14.26
C LEU A 8 -48.57 -9.48 13.59
N VAL A 9 -49.81 -9.42 14.09
CA VAL A 9 -50.95 -10.14 13.52
C VAL A 9 -51.76 -9.15 12.67
N LEU A 10 -51.83 -9.38 11.37
CA LEU A 10 -52.73 -8.64 10.47
C LEU A 10 -53.83 -9.58 10.01
N PHE A 11 -55.07 -9.31 10.44
CA PHE A 11 -56.27 -9.98 9.96
C PHE A 11 -56.75 -9.34 8.65
N TYR A 12 -57.00 -10.15 7.62
CA TYR A 12 -57.90 -9.79 6.53
C TYR A 12 -58.81 -10.98 6.16
N LEU A 13 -60.06 -10.63 5.91
CA LEU A 13 -61.22 -11.50 5.68
C LEU A 13 -61.19 -12.24 4.32
N LEU A 14 -61.92 -13.36 4.33
CA LEU A 14 -62.32 -14.30 3.29
C LEU A 14 -62.69 -13.72 1.91
N GLY A 15 -62.25 -14.42 0.86
CA GLY A 15 -62.79 -14.39 -0.50
C GLY A 15 -62.31 -15.62 -1.28
N GLU A 16 -63.23 -16.36 -1.89
CA GLU A 16 -63.01 -17.68 -2.49
C GLU A 16 -62.24 -17.68 -3.82
N GLY A 17 -61.57 -18.80 -4.12
CA GLY A 17 -61.40 -19.29 -5.49
C GLY A 17 -59.97 -19.43 -6.02
N LEU A 18 -59.74 -20.61 -6.62
CA LEU A 18 -58.69 -21.00 -7.59
C LEU A 18 -57.35 -21.52 -7.02
N ALA A 19 -57.10 -22.80 -7.35
CA ALA A 19 -55.85 -23.49 -7.13
C ALA A 19 -54.73 -22.89 -8.00
N PHE A 20 -53.61 -22.56 -7.38
CA PHE A 20 -52.34 -22.28 -8.04
C PHE A 20 -51.25 -23.16 -7.44
N VAL A 21 -50.58 -23.92 -8.31
CA VAL A 21 -49.36 -24.65 -8.00
C VAL A 21 -48.24 -23.63 -7.84
N THR A 22 -47.79 -23.38 -6.61
CA THR A 22 -46.63 -22.50 -6.36
C THR A 22 -45.41 -23.34 -6.03
N HIS A 23 -44.48 -23.43 -6.98
CA HIS A 23 -43.09 -23.82 -6.66
C HIS A 23 -42.49 -22.71 -5.79
N PRO A 24 -41.80 -23.02 -4.68
CA PRO A 24 -41.02 -21.99 -3.99
C PRO A 24 -39.84 -21.58 -4.88
N PRO A 25 -39.55 -20.28 -5.09
CA PRO A 25 -38.25 -19.89 -5.60
C PRO A 25 -37.21 -20.19 -4.51
N ALA A 26 -36.42 -21.25 -4.71
CA ALA A 26 -35.19 -21.45 -3.97
C ALA A 26 -34.21 -20.36 -4.40
N PHE A 27 -34.26 -19.19 -3.74
CA PHE A 27 -33.30 -18.12 -3.94
C PHE A 27 -32.14 -18.34 -2.96
N THR A 28 -31.20 -19.20 -3.34
CA THR A 28 -29.93 -19.34 -2.66
C THR A 28 -29.03 -18.18 -3.07
N LEU A 29 -28.96 -17.14 -2.25
CA LEU A 29 -27.90 -16.14 -2.35
C LEU A 29 -26.62 -16.73 -1.76
N THR A 30 -25.87 -17.47 -2.57
CA THR A 30 -24.45 -17.72 -2.31
C THR A 30 -23.68 -16.44 -2.65
N SER A 31 -23.72 -15.46 -1.74
CA SER A 31 -22.74 -14.37 -1.75
C SER A 31 -21.42 -14.92 -1.24
N SER A 32 -20.71 -15.65 -2.09
CA SER A 32 -19.27 -15.88 -1.90
C SER A 32 -18.55 -14.69 -2.50
N SER A 33 -18.61 -13.54 -1.83
CA SER A 33 -17.70 -12.45 -2.12
C SER A 33 -16.32 -12.90 -1.66
N ARG A 34 -15.55 -13.49 -2.57
CA ARG A 34 -14.10 -13.55 -2.43
C ARG A 34 -13.68 -12.09 -2.27
N LEU A 35 -13.24 -11.70 -1.07
CA LEU A 35 -12.57 -10.42 -0.88
C LEU A 35 -11.36 -10.47 -1.82
N GLN A 36 -11.50 -9.87 -3.00
CA GLN A 36 -10.41 -9.76 -3.93
C GLN A 36 -9.55 -8.64 -3.36
N SER A 37 -8.48 -9.01 -2.64
CA SER A 37 -7.52 -8.05 -2.14
C SER A 37 -7.00 -7.24 -3.33
N ALA A 38 -6.96 -5.91 -3.17
CA ALA A 38 -6.38 -5.05 -4.19
C ALA A 38 -4.91 -5.45 -4.38
N SER A 39 -4.46 -5.55 -5.62
CA SER A 39 -3.11 -5.99 -5.96
C SER A 39 -2.29 -4.83 -6.52
N ILE A 40 -1.02 -4.75 -6.15
CA ILE A 40 -0.09 -3.83 -6.79
C ILE A 40 0.37 -4.39 -8.15
N SER A 41 0.47 -3.53 -9.16
CA SER A 41 0.87 -3.92 -10.52
C SER A 41 2.39 -3.97 -10.66
N THR A 42 2.90 -4.99 -11.34
CA THR A 42 4.32 -5.12 -11.71
C THR A 42 4.60 -4.46 -13.04
N GLU A 43 5.86 -4.11 -13.29
CA GLU A 43 6.31 -3.38 -14.50
C GLU A 43 5.67 -2.00 -14.63
N HIS A 44 5.42 -1.35 -13.49
CA HIS A 44 4.72 -0.08 -13.38
C HIS A 44 5.57 0.97 -12.65
N TYR A 45 5.38 2.23 -13.02
CA TYR A 45 5.94 3.39 -12.35
C TYR A 45 5.01 3.89 -11.25
N TYR A 46 5.61 4.27 -10.14
CA TYR A 46 4.93 4.81 -8.98
C TYR A 46 5.66 6.05 -8.47
N ASN A 47 4.89 6.97 -7.89
CA ASN A 47 5.44 8.00 -7.02
C ASN A 47 5.35 7.51 -5.58
N LEU A 48 6.49 7.42 -4.92
CA LEU A 48 6.63 7.20 -3.48
C LEU A 48 6.70 8.56 -2.80
N GLU A 49 5.62 8.95 -2.13
CA GLU A 49 5.55 10.14 -1.29
C GLU A 49 5.93 9.75 0.14
N GLU A 50 6.97 10.36 0.68
CA GLU A 50 7.56 10.04 1.98
C GLU A 50 7.36 11.25 2.91
N LEU A 51 6.86 11.01 4.12
CA LEU A 51 6.82 11.98 5.22
C LEU A 51 7.63 11.38 6.38
N GLU A 52 8.93 11.65 6.40
CA GLU A 52 9.85 11.19 7.45
C GLU A 52 10.09 12.34 8.44
N ASP A 53 9.77 12.11 9.71
CA ASP A 53 9.74 13.15 10.75
C ASP A 53 8.89 14.38 10.37
N LYS A 54 9.52 15.45 9.86
CA LYS A 54 8.89 16.70 9.42
C LYS A 54 9.23 17.05 7.97
N GLU A 55 9.98 16.19 7.31
CA GLU A 55 10.46 16.39 5.95
C GLU A 55 9.62 15.57 4.99
N THR A 56 9.34 16.13 3.82
CA THR A 56 8.60 15.44 2.76
C THR A 56 9.45 15.33 1.52
N CYS A 57 9.37 14.19 0.84
CA CYS A 57 9.90 14.06 -0.51
C CYS A 57 9.03 13.12 -1.35
N THR A 58 9.17 13.26 -2.66
CA THR A 58 8.59 12.39 -3.67
C THR A 58 9.70 11.75 -4.47
N THR A 59 9.72 10.42 -4.49
CA THR A 59 10.66 9.63 -5.26
C THR A 59 9.92 8.78 -6.28
N GLU A 60 10.33 8.86 -7.54
CA GLU A 60 9.85 7.94 -8.55
C GLU A 60 10.47 6.55 -8.33
N ILE A 61 9.66 5.50 -8.37
CA ILE A 61 10.13 4.12 -8.36
C ILE A 61 9.46 3.30 -9.46
N PHE A 62 10.14 2.25 -9.92
CA PHE A 62 9.60 1.28 -10.85
C PHE A 62 9.65 -0.10 -10.21
N LEU A 63 8.48 -0.72 -10.02
CA LEU A 63 8.37 -2.04 -9.42
C LEU A 63 8.45 -3.12 -10.49
N ARG A 64 9.46 -3.97 -10.42
CA ARG A 64 9.67 -5.06 -11.39
C ARG A 64 8.95 -6.33 -10.96
N SER A 65 8.65 -7.18 -11.94
CA SER A 65 8.04 -8.50 -11.75
C SER A 65 8.92 -9.47 -10.94
N ASP A 66 10.24 -9.29 -10.99
CA ASP A 66 11.23 -10.06 -10.23
C ASP A 66 11.35 -9.69 -8.74
N LYS A 67 10.45 -8.82 -8.24
CA LYS A 67 10.42 -8.32 -6.86
C LYS A 67 11.56 -7.38 -6.48
N SER A 68 12.35 -6.92 -7.45
CA SER A 68 13.23 -5.76 -7.29
C SER A 68 12.49 -4.46 -7.62
N LEU A 69 13.11 -3.33 -7.25
CA LEU A 69 12.69 -2.01 -7.69
C LEU A 69 13.86 -1.23 -8.27
N GLN A 70 13.53 -0.28 -9.14
CA GLN A 70 14.46 0.73 -9.64
C GLN A 70 14.04 2.10 -9.10
N VAL A 71 15.00 2.87 -8.60
CA VAL A 71 14.76 4.21 -8.06
C VAL A 71 15.10 5.25 -9.13
N GLY A 72 14.14 6.13 -9.40
CA GLY A 72 14.21 7.19 -10.39
C GLY A 72 14.55 8.55 -9.78
N LYS A 73 13.92 9.62 -10.28
CA LYS A 73 14.16 10.98 -9.77
C LYS A 73 13.53 11.16 -8.39
N THR A 74 14.15 12.01 -7.57
CA THR A 74 13.62 12.45 -6.27
C THR A 74 13.73 13.97 -6.17
N ASP A 75 12.83 14.59 -5.41
CA ASP A 75 12.94 15.99 -4.96
C ASP A 75 13.55 16.13 -3.56
N GLY A 76 13.89 14.99 -2.92
CA GLY A 76 14.55 14.92 -1.62
C GLY A 76 16.09 14.89 -1.70
N PRO A 77 16.76 14.39 -0.65
CA PRO A 77 18.21 14.26 -0.61
C PRO A 77 18.78 13.44 -1.78
N LEU A 78 19.85 13.96 -2.40
CA LEU A 78 20.50 13.30 -3.53
C LEU A 78 21.34 12.11 -3.07
N TYR A 79 20.91 10.91 -3.44
CA TYR A 79 21.67 9.68 -3.24
C TYR A 79 22.60 9.41 -4.42
N VAL A 80 23.66 8.65 -4.18
CA VAL A 80 24.64 8.22 -5.20
C VAL A 80 24.36 6.83 -5.75
N ASN A 81 23.66 6.01 -4.99
CA ASN A 81 23.20 4.69 -5.39
C ASN A 81 21.92 4.33 -4.62
N ALA A 82 21.12 3.42 -5.15
CA ALA A 82 19.97 2.88 -4.45
C ALA A 82 19.64 1.45 -4.90
N ALA A 83 19.05 0.68 -4.01
CA ALA A 83 18.60 -0.69 -4.25
C ALA A 83 17.39 -0.99 -3.38
N GLY A 84 16.54 -1.91 -3.82
CA GLY A 84 15.40 -2.32 -3.03
C GLY A 84 14.68 -3.53 -3.57
N SER A 85 13.76 -4.03 -2.76
CA SER A 85 12.86 -5.13 -3.09
C SER A 85 11.47 -4.87 -2.53
N TRP A 86 10.49 -5.58 -3.05
CA TRP A 86 9.11 -5.45 -2.61
C TRP A 86 8.38 -6.79 -2.65
N SER A 87 7.34 -6.91 -1.84
CA SER A 87 6.44 -8.05 -1.81
C SER A 87 5.02 -7.61 -1.45
N GLN A 88 4.06 -8.46 -1.78
CA GLN A 88 2.69 -8.33 -1.31
C GLN A 88 2.25 -9.69 -0.78
N GLU A 89 1.79 -9.72 0.46
CA GLU A 89 1.28 -10.92 1.11
C GLU A 89 -0.16 -11.23 0.63
N ALA A 90 -0.63 -12.45 0.89
CA ALA A 90 -1.94 -12.92 0.42
C ALA A 90 -3.11 -12.14 1.06
N ASP A 91 -2.89 -11.57 2.24
CA ASP A 91 -3.85 -10.72 2.95
C ASP A 91 -3.93 -9.28 2.39
N GLY A 92 -3.06 -8.94 1.43
CA GLY A 92 -2.99 -7.62 0.82
C GLY A 92 -1.91 -6.71 1.41
N THR A 93 -1.19 -7.14 2.45
CA THR A 93 -0.09 -6.36 3.06
C THR A 93 1.03 -6.16 2.05
N PHE A 94 1.37 -4.90 1.79
CA PHE A 94 2.51 -4.52 0.98
C PHE A 94 3.73 -4.29 1.87
N ARG A 95 4.88 -4.81 1.43
CA ARG A 95 6.18 -4.57 2.05
C ARG A 95 7.19 -4.15 1.00
N MET A 96 7.99 -3.15 1.31
CA MET A 96 9.09 -2.72 0.46
C MET A 96 10.29 -2.32 1.29
N THR A 97 11.48 -2.77 0.90
CA THR A 97 12.75 -2.34 1.50
C THR A 97 13.48 -1.46 0.50
N LEU A 98 13.93 -0.30 0.96
CA LEU A 98 14.68 0.65 0.15
C LEU A 98 15.96 1.05 0.86
N LYS A 99 17.09 0.86 0.18
CA LYS A 99 18.42 1.27 0.60
C LYS A 99 18.91 2.38 -0.32
N ARG A 100 19.38 3.48 0.25
CA ARG A 100 19.99 4.61 -0.46
C ARG A 100 21.35 4.93 0.15
N TRP A 101 22.35 5.13 -0.70
CA TRP A 101 23.69 5.53 -0.28
C TRP A 101 23.90 7.01 -0.56
N TYR A 102 24.47 7.72 0.40
CA TYR A 102 24.69 9.17 0.34
C TYR A 102 26.15 9.50 0.61
N ASN A 103 26.62 10.55 -0.06
CA ASN A 103 27.90 11.16 0.26
C ASN A 103 27.65 12.36 1.19
N ALA A 104 28.50 12.50 2.19
CA ALA A 104 28.51 13.64 3.09
C ALA A 104 29.93 14.02 3.51
N GLY A 105 30.02 15.09 4.29
CA GLY A 105 31.28 15.66 4.70
C GLY A 105 31.86 16.60 3.65
N ARG A 106 33.09 17.02 3.89
CA ARG A 106 33.82 17.99 3.07
C ARG A 106 35.29 17.62 3.05
N THR A 107 36.00 18.04 2.01
CA THR A 107 37.45 17.94 1.96
C THR A 107 38.04 18.54 3.26
N PRO A 108 38.86 17.77 4.02
CA PRO A 108 39.40 18.24 5.29
C PRO A 108 40.18 19.55 5.13
N ALA A 109 39.81 20.58 5.89
CA ALA A 109 40.58 21.82 5.99
C ALA A 109 41.53 21.77 7.21
N SER A 110 41.24 20.90 8.17
CA SER A 110 41.99 20.70 9.41
C SER A 110 42.06 19.21 9.76
N LYS A 111 43.03 18.83 10.61
CA LYS A 111 43.18 17.44 11.08
C LYS A 111 42.03 16.94 11.95
N THR A 112 41.14 17.84 12.39
CA THR A 112 39.96 17.52 13.20
C THR A 112 38.69 17.36 12.37
N ASP A 113 38.73 17.65 11.06
CA ASP A 113 37.59 17.41 10.18
C ASP A 113 37.41 15.90 9.95
N ILE A 114 36.16 15.44 9.98
CA ILE A 114 35.79 14.04 9.69
C ILE A 114 36.13 13.64 8.24
N GLY A 115 36.27 14.63 7.35
CA GLY A 115 36.50 14.42 5.93
C GLY A 115 35.24 14.06 5.16
N GLU A 116 35.42 13.54 3.95
CA GLU A 116 34.35 13.02 3.10
C GLU A 116 34.07 11.56 3.49
N PHE A 117 32.79 11.23 3.61
CA PHE A 117 32.36 9.89 3.98
C PHE A 117 31.08 9.51 3.26
N GLN A 118 30.81 8.21 3.20
CA GLN A 118 29.59 7.64 2.64
C GLN A 118 28.82 6.93 3.74
N PHE A 119 27.50 7.01 3.68
CA PHE A 119 26.63 6.27 4.59
C PHE A 119 25.41 5.72 3.83
N GLU A 120 24.82 4.67 4.40
CA GLU A 120 23.62 4.00 3.88
C GLU A 120 22.44 4.31 4.79
N VAL A 121 21.28 4.54 4.17
CA VAL A 121 19.99 4.63 4.85
C VAL A 121 19.09 3.54 4.31
N GLU A 122 18.65 2.65 5.19
CA GLU A 122 17.67 1.62 4.90
C GLU A 122 16.34 1.95 5.59
N ARG A 123 15.25 1.81 4.83
CA ARG A 123 13.88 1.98 5.29
C ARG A 123 13.05 0.77 4.87
N LEU A 124 12.19 0.31 5.79
CA LEU A 124 11.14 -0.66 5.52
C LEU A 124 9.81 0.09 5.43
N PHE A 125 9.07 -0.14 4.36
CA PHE A 125 7.76 0.44 4.09
C PHE A 125 6.74 -0.69 4.23
N VAL A 126 5.75 -0.51 5.12
CA VAL A 126 4.68 -1.49 5.34
C VAL A 126 3.35 -0.76 5.21
N GLY A 127 2.47 -1.26 4.34
CA GLY A 127 1.20 -0.60 4.09
C GLY A 127 0.14 -1.53 3.50
N GLU A 128 -1.04 -0.98 3.30
CA GLU A 128 -2.17 -1.71 2.72
C GLU A 128 -2.42 -1.22 1.30
N VAL A 129 -2.63 -2.15 0.37
CA VAL A 129 -3.02 -1.81 -1.00
C VAL A 129 -4.51 -1.48 -1.03
N THR A 130 -4.83 -0.31 -1.57
CA THR A 130 -6.19 0.17 -1.79
C THR A 130 -6.37 0.57 -3.26
N THR A 131 -7.62 0.79 -3.67
CA THR A 131 -7.94 1.30 -5.00
C THR A 131 -8.65 2.64 -4.85
N VAL A 132 -8.05 3.69 -5.40
CA VAL A 132 -8.59 5.05 -5.37
C VAL A 132 -8.84 5.50 -6.80
N GLY A 133 -10.10 5.72 -7.17
CA GLY A 133 -10.45 6.15 -8.53
C GLY A 133 -10.06 5.16 -9.64
N GLY A 134 -9.94 3.86 -9.31
CA GLY A 134 -9.49 2.81 -10.25
C GLY A 134 -7.98 2.66 -10.36
N ILE A 135 -7.20 3.44 -9.59
CA ILE A 135 -5.74 3.40 -9.55
C ILE A 135 -5.32 2.67 -8.27
N ALA A 136 -4.35 1.76 -8.36
CA ALA A 136 -3.76 1.12 -7.19
C ALA A 136 -2.93 2.14 -6.40
N ALA A 137 -3.17 2.19 -5.09
CA ALA A 137 -2.42 3.03 -4.17
C ALA A 137 -2.05 2.22 -2.92
N VAL A 138 -0.92 2.54 -2.30
CA VAL A 138 -0.54 1.98 -0.99
C VAL A 138 -0.38 3.13 -0.02
N SER A 139 -0.90 2.97 1.19
CA SER A 139 -0.65 3.89 2.29
C SER A 139 -0.18 3.09 3.49
N GLY A 140 0.80 3.63 4.22
CA GLY A 140 1.39 2.91 5.34
C GLY A 140 2.45 3.70 6.10
N SER A 141 3.21 2.98 6.90
CA SER A 141 4.27 3.50 7.76
C SER A 141 5.65 3.13 7.24
N MET A 142 6.62 3.97 7.58
CA MET A 142 8.04 3.78 7.31
C MET A 142 8.76 3.44 8.61
N HIS A 143 9.66 2.47 8.53
CA HIS A 143 10.34 1.89 9.67
C HIS A 143 11.86 1.90 9.46
N HIS A 144 12.59 2.19 10.52
CA HIS A 144 14.03 1.98 10.61
C HIS A 144 14.31 0.80 11.55
N ILE A 145 14.97 -0.22 11.01
CA ILE A 145 15.34 -1.43 11.75
C ILE A 145 16.82 -1.35 12.10
N ASP A 146 17.11 -1.46 13.39
CA ASP A 146 18.46 -1.44 13.96
C ASP A 146 18.60 -2.63 14.93
N GLY A 147 19.13 -3.74 14.42
CA GLY A 147 19.13 -5.02 15.13
C GLY A 147 17.69 -5.51 15.39
N ASP A 148 17.35 -5.72 16.66
CA ASP A 148 16.01 -6.14 17.10
C ASP A 148 15.06 -4.95 17.35
N ILE A 149 15.52 -3.72 17.12
CA ILE A 149 14.73 -2.51 17.37
C ILE A 149 14.07 -2.05 16.08
N ASP A 150 12.74 -2.06 16.09
CA ASP A 150 11.89 -1.47 15.05
C ASP A 150 11.36 -0.12 15.52
N ARG A 151 11.63 0.95 14.76
CA ARG A 151 11.13 2.31 15.02
C ARG A 151 10.38 2.81 13.81
N GLU A 152 9.13 3.19 14.02
CA GLU A 152 8.39 4.00 13.05
C GLU A 152 9.05 5.38 12.95
N VAL A 153 9.38 5.79 11.72
CA VAL A 153 10.04 7.07 11.41
C VAL A 153 9.17 7.98 10.55
N GLY A 154 8.02 7.50 10.09
CA GLY A 154 7.14 8.31 9.26
C GLY A 154 6.06 7.53 8.53
N PHE A 155 5.45 8.19 7.56
CA PHE A 155 4.37 7.65 6.72
C PHE A 155 4.73 7.74 5.25
N PHE A 156 4.10 6.90 4.43
CA PHE A 156 4.25 7.00 2.98
C PHE A 156 2.92 6.77 2.25
N ASN A 157 2.87 7.30 1.03
CA ASN A 157 1.93 6.88 0.00
C ASN A 157 2.71 6.40 -1.23
N LEU A 158 2.18 5.37 -1.90
CA LEU A 158 2.69 4.88 -3.17
C LEU A 158 1.56 4.93 -4.19
N ILE A 159 1.73 5.74 -5.24
CA ILE A 159 0.66 6.06 -6.19
C ILE A 159 1.10 5.62 -7.59
N ASP A 160 0.32 4.78 -8.26
CA ASP A 160 0.61 4.36 -9.64
C ASP A 160 0.48 5.55 -10.61
N THR A 161 1.57 5.85 -11.30
CA THR A 161 1.70 6.96 -12.25
C THR A 161 1.98 6.49 -13.68
N SER A 162 1.88 5.19 -13.94
CA SER A 162 2.20 4.56 -15.23
C SER A 162 1.36 5.12 -16.37
N ALA A 163 0.07 5.37 -16.13
CA ALA A 163 -0.85 5.91 -17.14
C ALA A 163 -0.49 7.34 -17.60
N VAL A 164 0.21 8.12 -16.77
CA VAL A 164 0.67 9.47 -17.12
C VAL A 164 1.85 9.40 -18.10
N ARG A 165 2.68 8.37 -18.01
CA ARG A 165 3.87 8.20 -18.86
C ARG A 165 3.57 7.74 -20.27
N THR A 166 2.56 6.91 -20.48
CA THR A 166 2.22 6.41 -21.82
C THR A 166 1.69 7.49 -22.77
N LYS A 167 1.40 8.70 -22.27
CA LYS A 167 0.85 9.81 -23.06
C LYS A 167 1.89 10.81 -23.59
N ASN A 168 3.18 10.62 -23.28
CA ASN A 168 4.29 11.42 -23.79
C ASN A 168 5.20 10.59 -24.70
#